data_AF-A0A0F9UQX7-F1
#
_entry.id   AF-A0A0F9UQX7-F1
#
_cell.length_a   1.000
_cell.length_b   1.000
_cell.length_c   1.000
_cell.angle_alpha   90.00
_cell.angle_beta   90.00
_cell.angle_gamma   90.00
#
_symmetry.space_group_name_H-M   'P 1'
#
loop_
_entity.id
_entity.type
_entity.pdbx_description
1 polymer ?
#
loop_
_entity_poly.entity_id
_entity_poly.type
_entity_poly.pdbx_seq_one_letter_code
_entity_poly.pdbx_strand_id
1 'polypeptide(L)'
;MNTIKKSLSIPVQKIAVEKFGNIVFGNSILFGAFTILSGIISEESAIETLKKFVPSPTLNKNLEAFELGKMEAHEFLKKLKEES
;
A
#
# COMPACT_ATOMS: atom_id res chain seq x y z
N MET A 1 -25.21 11.70 -12.06
CA MET A 1 -24.34 10.61 -12.55
C MET A 1 -23.56 10.08 -11.36
N ASN A 2 -24.09 9.08 -10.64
CA ASN A 2 -23.42 8.52 -9.47
C ASN A 2 -23.04 7.07 -9.77
N THR A 3 -21.89 6.89 -10.39
CA THR A 3 -21.24 5.58 -10.40
C THR A 3 -20.20 5.62 -9.30
N ILE A 4 -20.59 5.24 -8.07
CA ILE A 4 -19.59 4.89 -7.07
C ILE A 4 -18.96 3.59 -7.56
N LYS A 5 -17.85 3.72 -8.30
CA LYS A 5 -16.95 2.60 -8.55
C LYS A 5 -16.41 2.19 -7.18
N LYS A 6 -16.46 0.89 -6.87
CA LYS A 6 -16.05 0.32 -5.57
C LYS A 6 -14.74 0.96 -5.09
N SER A 7 -14.70 1.40 -3.83
CA SER A 7 -13.59 2.17 -3.26
C SER A 7 -12.90 1.41 -2.12
N LEU A 8 -11.58 1.24 -2.22
CA LEU A 8 -10.76 0.81 -1.10
C LEU A 8 -10.54 1.99 -0.14
N SER A 9 -10.93 1.83 1.12
CA SER A 9 -10.67 2.80 2.19
C SER A 9 -9.66 2.22 3.17
N ILE A 10 -8.52 2.90 3.34
CA ILE A 10 -7.47 2.52 4.31
C ILE A 10 -7.28 3.71 5.27
N PRO A 11 -7.33 3.51 6.60
CA PRO A 11 -7.04 4.56 7.57
C PRO A 11 -5.52 4.78 7.71
N VAL A 12 -4.87 5.17 6.61
CA VAL A 12 -3.41 5.16 6.42
C VAL A 12 -2.67 5.90 7.53
N GLN A 13 -3.11 7.11 7.88
CA GLN A 13 -2.43 7.92 8.90
C GLN A 13 -2.46 7.26 10.28
N LYS A 14 -3.60 6.66 10.65
CA LYS A 14 -3.76 5.92 11.91
C LYS A 14 -2.81 4.73 11.95
N ILE A 15 -2.81 3.90 10.91
CA ILE A 15 -1.93 2.73 10.81
C ILE A 15 -0.45 3.14 10.83
N ALA A 16 -0.09 4.19 10.08
CA ALA A 16 1.28 4.70 10.03
C ALA A 16 1.81 5.11 11.41
N VAL A 17 0.99 5.80 12.21
CA VAL A 17 1.36 6.20 13.58
C VAL A 17 1.37 5.00 14.52
N GLU A 18 0.28 4.22 14.58
CA GLU A 18 0.13 3.13 15.56
C GLU A 18 1.14 2.00 15.34
N LYS A 19 1.44 1.65 14.09
CA LYS A 19 2.31 0.51 13.77
C LYS A 19 3.77 0.92 13.54
N PHE A 20 4.02 2.07 12.92
CA PHE A 20 5.37 2.45 12.51
C PHE A 20 5.95 3.65 13.29
N GLY A 21 5.12 4.32 14.09
CA GLY A 21 5.49 5.42 14.97
C GLY A 21 5.56 6.78 14.29
N ASN A 22 5.22 6.89 12.99
CA ASN A 22 5.28 8.16 12.26
C ASN A 22 4.37 8.15 11.03
N ILE A 23 3.67 9.26 10.78
CA ILE A 23 2.81 9.45 9.61
C ILE A 23 3.52 9.25 8.26
N VAL A 24 4.85 9.48 8.21
CA VAL A 24 5.61 9.42 6.94
C VAL A 24 5.60 8.04 6.31
N PHE A 25 5.41 6.96 7.08
CA PHE A 25 5.31 5.60 6.54
C PHE A 25 4.01 5.34 5.77
N GLY A 26 3.02 6.25 5.89
CA GLY A 26 1.76 6.15 5.16
C GLY A 26 1.92 6.17 3.64
N ASN A 27 2.98 6.82 3.12
CA ASN A 27 3.25 6.82 1.68
C ASN A 27 3.59 5.42 1.16
N SER A 28 4.30 4.60 1.94
CA SER A 28 4.69 3.24 1.56
C SER A 28 3.48 2.31 1.60
N ILE A 29 2.57 2.49 2.57
CA ILE A 29 1.27 1.80 2.60
C ILE A 29 0.48 2.10 1.32
N LEU A 30 0.34 3.37 0.96
CA LEU A 30 -0.36 3.77 -0.26
C LEU A 30 0.34 3.25 -1.52
N PHE A 31 1.67 3.27 -1.55
CA PHE A 31 2.44 2.78 -2.69
C PHE A 31 2.24 1.27 -2.89
N GLY A 32 2.25 0.47 -1.81
CA GLY A 32 1.93 -0.95 -1.86
C GLY A 32 0.55 -1.24 -2.40
N ALA A 33 -0.46 -0.54 -1.88
CA ALA A 33 -1.83 -0.69 -2.38
C ALA A 33 -1.95 -0.30 -3.85
N PHE A 34 -1.34 0.81 -4.24
CA PHE A 34 -1.37 1.30 -5.62
C PHE A 34 -0.67 0.36 -6.61
N THR A 35 0.47 -0.23 -6.23
CA THR A 35 1.20 -1.21 -7.06
C THR A 35 0.29 -2.38 -7.44
N ILE A 36 -0.41 -2.97 -6.47
CA ILE A 36 -1.32 -4.10 -6.70
C ILE A 36 -2.56 -3.69 -7.50
N LEU A 37 -3.20 -2.58 -7.12
CA LEU A 37 -4.46 -2.17 -7.75
C LEU A 37 -4.29 -1.67 -9.19
N SER A 38 -3.17 -1.00 -9.48
CA SER A 38 -2.93 -0.43 -10.81
C SER A 38 -2.44 -1.48 -11.80
N GLY A 39 -1.65 -2.45 -11.35
CA GLY A 39 -0.96 -3.41 -12.24
C GLY A 39 0.05 -2.77 -13.20
N ILE A 40 0.41 -1.49 -12.99
CA ILE A 40 1.32 -0.74 -13.86
C ILE A 40 2.79 -0.96 -13.45
N ILE A 41 3.03 -1.23 -12.17
CA ILE A 41 4.36 -1.38 -11.57
C ILE A 41 4.49 -2.83 -11.09
N SER A 42 5.57 -3.52 -11.46
CA SER A 42 5.85 -4.85 -10.89
C SER A 42 6.24 -4.71 -9.41
N GLU A 43 5.92 -5.73 -8.60
CA GLU A 43 6.29 -5.71 -7.18
C GLU A 43 7.80 -5.59 -6.97
N GLU A 44 8.60 -6.27 -7.79
CA GLU A 44 10.06 -6.20 -7.76
C GLU A 44 10.54 -4.77 -8.04
N SER A 45 9.97 -4.12 -9.07
CA SER A 45 10.32 -2.74 -9.44
C SER A 45 9.96 -1.75 -8.32
N ALA A 46 8.83 -1.96 -7.65
CA ALA A 46 8.42 -1.17 -6.50
C ALA A 46 9.36 -1.36 -5.31
N ILE A 47 9.76 -2.61 -5.01
CA ILE A 47 10.71 -2.94 -3.94
C ILE A 47 12.10 -2.33 -4.22
N GLU A 48 12.62 -2.43 -5.44
CA GLU A 48 13.89 -1.82 -5.82
C GLU A 48 13.84 -0.29 -5.75
N THR A 49 12.69 0.31 -6.07
CA THR A 49 12.47 1.75 -5.89
C THR A 49 12.58 2.13 -4.41
N LEU A 50 11.95 1.39 -3.50
CA LEU A 50 12.06 1.64 -2.07
C LEU A 50 13.50 1.50 -1.58
N LYS A 51 14.22 0.43 -1.97
CA LYS A 51 15.64 0.25 -1.62
C LYS A 51 16.53 1.39 -2.11
N LYS A 52 16.22 1.96 -3.28
CA LYS A 52 17.01 3.03 -3.89
C LYS A 52 16.78 4.41 -3.27
N PHE A 53 15.55 4.73 -2.88
CA PHE A 53 15.17 6.09 -2.48
C PHE A 53 14.87 6.26 -0.98
N VAL A 54 14.61 5.18 -0.25
CA VAL A 54 14.36 5.25 1.20
C VAL A 54 15.68 5.18 1.97
N PRO A 55 15.89 6.04 2.99
CA PRO A 55 17.07 5.95 3.85
C PRO A 55 17.19 4.59 4.54
N SER A 56 18.39 4.01 4.53
CA SER A 56 18.69 2.68 5.11
C SER A 56 18.16 2.45 6.52
N PRO A 57 18.24 3.41 7.48
CA PRO A 57 17.72 3.21 8.84
C PRO A 57 16.20 2.98 8.90
N THR A 58 15.48 3.42 7.88
CA THR A 58 14.01 3.35 7.79
C THR A 58 13.51 2.36 6.74
N LEU A 59 14.41 1.75 5.97
CA LEU A 59 14.06 0.90 4.83
C LEU A 59 13.17 -0.28 5.24
N ASN A 60 13.54 -1.01 6.30
CA ASN A 60 12.77 -2.17 6.76
C ASN A 60 11.32 -1.80 7.13
N LYS A 61 11.11 -0.66 7.80
CA LYS A 61 9.77 -0.18 8.15
C LYS A 61 8.98 0.25 6.91
N ASN A 62 9.62 0.84 5.90
CA ASN A 62 8.96 1.19 4.65
C ASN A 62 8.58 -0.05 3.84
N LEU A 63 9.44 -1.09 3.80
CA LEU A 63 9.13 -2.36 3.14
C LEU A 63 7.95 -3.07 3.85
N GLU A 64 7.92 -3.07 5.18
CA GLU A 64 6.77 -3.63 5.92
C GLU A 64 5.49 -2.82 5.70
N ALA A 65 5.57 -1.48 5.67
CA ALA A 65 4.45 -0.61 5.35
C ALA A 65 3.93 -0.85 3.92
N PHE A 66 4.83 -1.05 2.95
CA PHE A 66 4.51 -1.43 1.59
C PHE A 66 3.78 -2.76 1.53
N GLU A 67 4.26 -3.79 2.24
CA GLU A 67 3.60 -5.10 2.29
C GLU A 67 2.18 -5.00 2.88
N LEU A 68 2.00 -4.20 3.93
CA LEU A 68 0.67 -3.94 4.49
C LEU A 68 -0.28 -3.36 3.43
N GLY A 69 0.21 -2.38 2.66
CA GLY A 69 -0.55 -1.81 1.54
C GLY A 69 -0.97 -2.85 0.50
N LYS A 70 -0.06 -3.74 0.12
CA LYS A 70 -0.35 -4.84 -0.81
C LYS A 70 -1.45 -5.77 -0.28
N MET A 71 -1.37 -6.14 1.00
CA MET A 71 -2.35 -7.02 1.64
C MET A 71 -3.76 -6.41 1.58
N GLU A 72 -3.91 -5.13 1.94
CA GLU A 72 -5.19 -4.41 1.85
C GLU A 72 -5.75 -4.40 0.42
N ALA A 73 -4.89 -4.21 -0.58
CA ALA A 73 -5.30 -4.24 -1.98
C ALA A 73 -5.71 -5.63 -2.46
N HIS A 74 -5.00 -6.69 -2.08
CA HIS A 74 -5.37 -8.06 -2.42
C HIS A 74 -6.70 -8.47 -1.78
N GLU A 75 -6.90 -8.14 -0.50
CA GLU A 75 -8.17 -8.40 0.19
C GLU A 75 -9.33 -7.64 -0.47
N PHE A 76 -9.10 -6.40 -0.89
CA PHE A 76 -10.07 -5.65 -1.67
C PHE A 76 -10.42 -6.36 -2.98
N LEU A 77 -9.41 -6.74 -3.78
CA LEU A 77 -9.62 -7.45 -5.06
C LEU A 77 -10.32 -8.80 -4.88
N LYS A 78 -10.05 -9.51 -3.78
CA LYS A 78 -10.76 -10.76 -3.44
C LYS A 78 -12.25 -10.50 -3.22
N LYS A 79 -12.60 -9.52 -2.38
CA LYS A 79 -13.99 -9.10 -2.16
C LYS A 79 -14.67 -8.67 -3.46
N LEU A 80 -13.95 -7.96 -4.34
CA LEU A 80 -14.47 -7.58 -5.64
C LEU A 80 -14.91 -8.78 -6.49
N LYS A 81 -14.11 -9.85 -6.50
CA LYS A 81 -14.38 -11.07 -7.27
C LYS A 81 -15.52 -11.90 -6.69
N GLU A 82 -15.63 -11.97 -5.36
CA GLU A 82 -16.71 -12.70 -4.68
C GLU A 82 -18.09 -12.04 -4.88
N GLU A 83 -18.11 -10.74 -5.14
CA GLU A 83 -19.31 -9.93 -5.39
C GLU A 83 -19.68 -9.80 -6.90
N SER A 84 -18.91 -10.41 -7.81
CA SER A 84 -19.13 -10.34 -9.27
C SER A 84 -19.72 -11.64 -9.82
#